data_AF-A0A7R9EK32-F1
#
_entry.id   AF-A0A7R9EK32-F1
#
_cell.length_a   1.000
_cell.length_b   1.000
_cell.length_c   1.000
_cell.angle_alpha   90.00
_cell.angle_beta   90.00
_cell.angle_gamma   90.00
#
_symmetry.space_group_name_H-M   'P 1'
#
loop_
_entity.id
_entity.type
_entity.pdbx_description
1 polymer ?
#
loop_
_entity_poly.entity_id
_entity_poly.type
_entity_poly.pdbx_seq_one_letter_code
_entity_poly.pdbx_strand_id
1 'polypeptide(L)'
;MHELEGTLRSGDRLIAVNGTSLNEATLTEAQELLNSSECATTTMTVEYDVNLLECVRSATGPLLVEIERPCDKDLGVTLAATSTGRIIIEGVIAASIAER
;
A
#
# COMPACT_ATOMS: atom_id res chain seq x y z
N MET A 1 -6.07 -6.45 -7.56
CA MET A 1 -4.87 -7.30 -7.74
C MET A 1 -4.47 -7.28 -9.22
N HIS A 2 -3.75 -6.25 -9.67
CA HIS A 2 -3.14 -6.20 -11.01
C HIS A 2 -1.67 -5.72 -10.96
N GLU A 3 -1.08 -5.66 -9.77
CA GLU A 3 0.07 -4.81 -9.46
C GLU A 3 1.44 -5.50 -9.55
N LEU A 4 1.53 -6.72 -10.11
CA LEU A 4 2.76 -7.51 -10.09
C LEU A 4 3.23 -8.03 -11.45
N GLU A 5 2.59 -7.62 -12.57
CA GLU A 5 3.04 -8.08 -13.90
C GLU A 5 4.38 -7.45 -14.34
N GLY A 6 4.91 -6.47 -13.61
CA GLY A 6 6.20 -5.85 -13.94
C GLY A 6 6.19 -5.06 -15.25
N THR A 7 5.00 -4.74 -15.78
CA THR A 7 4.81 -3.98 -17.02
C THR A 7 4.24 -2.60 -16.71
N LEU A 8 4.84 -1.56 -17.27
CA LEU A 8 4.29 -0.19 -17.26
C LEU A 8 3.04 -0.10 -18.14
N ARG A 9 2.02 0.61 -17.67
CA ARG A 9 0.77 0.90 -18.41
C ARG A 9 0.49 2.40 -18.43
N SER A 10 -0.33 2.81 -19.41
CA SER A 10 -0.85 4.19 -19.44
C SER A 10 -1.65 4.47 -18.17
N GLY A 11 -1.27 5.52 -17.44
CA GLY A 11 -1.85 5.86 -16.13
C GLY A 11 -0.90 5.66 -14.94
N ASP A 12 0.23 4.97 -15.12
CA ASP A 12 1.25 4.83 -14.08
C ASP A 12 1.94 6.18 -13.78
N ARG A 13 2.12 6.50 -12.50
CA ARG A 13 2.79 7.72 -12.07
C ARG A 13 4.30 7.52 -11.97
N LEU A 14 5.00 7.79 -13.05
CA LEU A 14 6.47 7.73 -13.08
C LEU A 14 7.08 8.91 -12.28
N ILE A 15 7.96 8.61 -11.33
CA ILE A 15 8.60 9.61 -10.47
C ILE A 15 10.12 9.72 -10.67
N ALA A 16 10.76 8.73 -11.30
CA ALA A 16 12.19 8.80 -11.61
C ALA A 16 12.59 7.87 -12.78
N VAL A 17 13.66 8.24 -13.49
CA VAL A 17 14.31 7.45 -14.55
C VAL A 17 15.80 7.36 -14.26
N ASN A 18 16.35 6.15 -14.20
CA ASN A 18 17.77 5.87 -13.91
C ASN A 18 18.28 6.55 -12.63
N GLY A 19 17.39 6.75 -11.64
CA GLY A 19 17.69 7.44 -10.39
C GLY A 19 17.50 8.96 -10.41
N THR A 20 17.22 9.56 -11.59
CA THR A 20 16.92 10.99 -11.73
C THR A 20 15.43 11.24 -11.50
N SER A 21 15.10 12.08 -10.52
CA SER A 21 13.72 12.46 -10.18
C SER A 21 13.05 13.24 -11.31
N LEU A 22 11.77 12.93 -11.57
CA LEU A 22 10.92 13.61 -12.55
C LEU A 22 9.92 14.60 -11.90
N ASN A 23 9.96 14.79 -10.58
CA ASN A 23 8.96 15.63 -9.87
C ASN A 23 8.87 17.08 -10.38
N GLU A 24 9.95 17.63 -10.92
CA GLU A 24 9.99 18.99 -11.49
C GLU A 24 10.39 19.00 -12.97
N ALA A 25 10.48 17.82 -13.60
CA ALA A 25 10.88 17.69 -14.99
C ALA A 25 9.71 18.01 -15.92
N THR A 26 9.99 18.74 -16.98
CA THR A 26 9.06 18.90 -18.09
C THR A 26 8.93 17.59 -18.89
N LEU A 27 7.85 17.47 -19.68
CA LEU A 27 7.65 16.29 -20.54
C LEU A 27 8.87 16.05 -21.46
N THR A 28 9.42 17.13 -22.01
CA THR A 28 10.59 17.06 -22.91
C THR A 28 11.82 16.53 -22.17
N GLU A 29 12.12 17.04 -20.98
CA GLU A 29 13.26 16.56 -20.17
C GLU A 29 13.09 15.09 -19.76
N ALA A 30 11.88 14.68 -19.40
CA ALA A 30 11.58 13.28 -19.10
C ALA A 30 11.79 12.38 -20.34
N GLN A 31 11.34 12.83 -21.52
CA GLN A 31 11.56 12.13 -22.79
C GLN A 31 13.04 12.06 -23.16
N GLU A 32 13.81 13.12 -22.91
CA GLU A 32 15.25 13.12 -23.13
C GLU A 32 15.96 12.14 -22.20
N LEU A 33 15.60 12.07 -20.92
CA LEU A 33 16.16 11.08 -19.98
C LEU A 33 15.85 9.62 -20.39
N LEU A 34 14.68 9.39 -20.98
CA LEU A 34 14.28 8.08 -21.50
C LEU A 34 15.02 7.71 -22.79
N ASN A 35 15.29 8.68 -23.66
CA ASN A 35 15.94 8.44 -24.96
C ASN A 35 17.48 8.50 -24.88
N SER A 36 18.04 9.25 -23.93
CA SER A 36 19.48 9.41 -23.73
C SER A 36 20.11 8.27 -22.93
N SER A 37 19.31 7.30 -22.47
CA SER A 37 19.84 6.11 -21.81
C SER A 37 20.66 5.29 -22.81
N GLU A 38 21.99 5.45 -22.76
CA GLU A 38 22.96 4.68 -23.55
C GLU A 38 23.02 3.19 -23.14
N CYS A 39 22.35 2.83 -22.04
CA CYS A 39 22.26 1.47 -21.56
C CYS A 39 21.10 0.73 -22.23
N ALA A 40 21.30 -0.56 -22.53
CA ALA A 40 20.24 -1.44 -23.05
C ALA A 40 19.05 -1.62 -22.09
N THR A 41 19.21 -1.20 -20.83
CA THR A 41 18.19 -1.30 -19.78
C THR A 41 18.03 0.03 -19.06
N THR A 42 16.79 0.48 -18.93
CA THR A 42 16.42 1.71 -18.22
C THR A 42 15.62 1.36 -16.98
N THR A 43 16.03 1.90 -15.83
CA THR A 43 15.32 1.71 -14.56
C THR A 43 14.30 2.81 -14.38
N MET A 44 13.06 2.44 -14.08
CA MET A 44 11.95 3.38 -13.88
C MET A 44 11.34 3.18 -12.51
N THR A 45 11.15 4.27 -11.78
CA THR A 45 10.50 4.25 -10.47
C THR A 45 9.10 4.82 -10.61
N VAL A 46 8.10 4.00 -10.28
CA VAL A 46 6.68 4.37 -10.30
C VAL A 46 6.19 4.54 -8.87
N GLU A 47 5.46 5.61 -8.62
CA GLU A 47 4.70 5.81 -7.41
C GLU A 47 3.32 5.19 -7.57
N TYR A 48 2.89 4.43 -6.56
CA TYR A 48 1.55 3.89 -6.48
C TYR A 48 0.89 4.47 -5.22
N ASP A 49 -0.27 5.09 -5.41
CA ASP A 49 -1.10 5.53 -4.29
C ASP A 49 -1.74 4.31 -3.61
N VAL A 50 -1.15 3.84 -2.51
CA VAL A 50 -1.78 2.83 -1.64
C VAL A 50 -2.87 3.52 -0.80
N ASN A 51 -3.95 3.94 -1.45
CA ASN A 51 -5.07 4.66 -0.84
C ASN A 51 -6.00 3.77 0.00
N LEU A 52 -5.49 2.72 0.64
CA LEU A 52 -6.32 1.90 1.53
C LEU A 52 -6.63 2.63 2.86
N LEU A 53 -5.71 3.50 3.31
CA LEU A 53 -5.77 4.07 4.66
C LEU A 53 -6.62 5.35 4.76
N GLU A 54 -6.72 6.15 3.70
CA GLU A 54 -7.49 7.40 3.76
C GLU A 54 -9.00 7.15 3.82
N CYS A 55 -9.49 6.15 3.08
CA CYS A 55 -10.88 5.69 3.18
C CYS A 55 -11.24 5.20 4.59
N VAL A 56 -10.32 4.53 5.29
CA VAL A 56 -10.52 4.07 6.67
C VAL A 56 -10.49 5.24 7.66
N ARG A 57 -9.59 6.20 7.48
CA ARG A 57 -9.46 7.39 8.35
C ARG A 57 -10.65 8.35 8.23
N SER A 58 -11.24 8.45 7.04
CA SER A 58 -12.39 9.30 6.75
C SER A 58 -13.74 8.59 6.93
N ALA A 59 -13.74 7.30 7.27
CA ALA A 59 -14.96 6.55 7.53
C ALA A 59 -15.70 7.14 8.74
N THR A 60 -16.90 7.65 8.51
CA THR A 60 -17.78 8.26 9.52
C THR A 60 -18.75 7.23 10.12
N GLY A 61 -18.30 5.99 10.30
CA GLY A 61 -19.09 4.87 10.79
C GLY A 61 -18.22 3.73 11.32
N PRO A 62 -18.83 2.68 11.91
CA PRO A 62 -18.08 1.52 12.38
C PRO A 62 -17.31 0.87 11.23
N LEU A 63 -16.02 0.60 11.43
CA LEU A 63 -15.21 -0.13 10.47
C LEU A 63 -15.54 -1.62 10.57
N LEU A 64 -16.12 -2.18 9.51
CA LEU A 64 -16.28 -3.62 9.39
C LEU A 64 -14.95 -4.23 8.94
N VAL A 65 -14.43 -5.18 9.69
CA VAL A 65 -13.20 -5.92 9.37
C VAL A 65 -13.56 -7.39 9.20
N GLU A 66 -13.29 -7.94 8.02
CA GLU A 66 -13.42 -9.37 7.74
C GLU A 66 -12.06 -10.04 7.91
N ILE A 67 -12.02 -11.12 8.67
CA ILE A 67 -10.81 -11.89 8.95
C ILE A 67 -11.07 -13.31 8.48
N GLU A 68 -10.25 -13.79 7.54
CA GLU A 68 -10.31 -15.19 7.11
C GLU A 68 -10.01 -16.10 8.30
N ARG A 69 -10.93 -17.02 8.58
CA ARG A 69 -10.75 -18.00 9.63
C ARG A 69 -9.71 -19.04 9.17
N PRO A 70 -8.58 -19.21 9.88
CA PRO A 70 -7.68 -20.32 9.59
C PRO A 70 -8.42 -21.64 9.84
N CYS A 71 -8.37 -22.56 8.87
CA CYS A 71 -9.04 -23.86 8.94
C CYS A 71 -8.69 -24.58 10.25
N ASP A 72 -9.70 -25.16 10.90
CA ASP A 72 -9.59 -25.97 12.11
C ASP A 72 -9.14 -25.27 13.40
N LYS A 73 -9.14 -23.93 13.45
CA LYS A 73 -8.87 -23.18 14.69
C LYS A 73 -9.95 -22.13 14.97
N ASP A 74 -10.23 -21.90 16.25
CA ASP A 74 -10.97 -20.71 16.67
C ASP A 74 -10.10 -19.46 16.47
N LEU A 75 -10.68 -18.27 16.51
CA LEU A 75 -9.95 -17.01 16.37
C LEU A 75 -10.10 -16.22 17.67
N GLY A 76 -8.99 -15.77 18.25
CA GLY A 76 -9.03 -14.82 19.36
C GLY A 76 -8.48 -13.47 18.96
N VAL A 77 -9.04 -12.43 19.57
CA VAL A 77 -8.73 -11.03 19.28
C VAL A 77 -8.33 -10.36 20.58
N THR A 78 -7.16 -9.73 20.59
CA THR A 78 -6.70 -8.91 21.72
C THR A 78 -7.00 -7.45 21.44
N LEU A 79 -7.72 -6.81 22.36
CA LEU A 79 -8.08 -5.39 22.27
C LEU A 79 -7.39 -4.60 23.39
N ALA A 80 -6.77 -3.49 23.04
CA ALA A 80 -6.27 -2.51 24.00
C ALA A 80 -7.02 -1.19 23.88
N ALA A 81 -7.35 -0.60 25.02
CA ALA A 81 -7.89 0.75 25.11
C ALA A 81 -6.75 1.75 25.28
N THR A 82 -6.73 2.80 24.46
CA THR A 82 -5.81 3.92 24.64
C THR A 82 -6.38 4.94 25.62
N SER A 83 -5.51 5.75 26.21
CA SER A 83 -5.91 6.92 27.01
C SER A 83 -6.73 7.96 26.24
N THR A 84 -6.74 7.87 24.90
CA THR A 84 -7.55 8.70 24.00
C THR A 84 -8.94 8.12 23.71
N GLY A 85 -9.33 7.02 24.37
CA GLY A 85 -10.63 6.37 24.19
C GLY A 85 -10.76 5.61 22.87
N ARG A 86 -9.64 5.29 22.21
CA ARG A 86 -9.61 4.47 20.99
C ARG A 86 -9.37 3.01 21.37
N ILE A 87 -9.94 2.10 20.59
CA ILE A 87 -9.70 0.65 20.71
C ILE A 87 -8.71 0.26 19.60
N ILE A 88 -7.64 -0.43 19.98
CA ILE A 88 -6.64 -0.98 19.08
C ILE A 88 -6.75 -2.50 19.11
N ILE A 89 -6.79 -3.13 17.94
CA ILE A 89 -6.60 -4.58 17.81
C ILE A 89 -5.09 -4.84 17.86
N GLU A 90 -4.59 -5.30 19.01
CA GLU A 90 -3.14 -5.54 19.20
C GLU A 90 -2.67 -6.81 18.50
N GLY A 91 -3.55 -7.81 18.42
CA GLY A 91 -3.22 -9.09 17.85
C GLY A 91 -4.45 -9.90 17.49
N VAL A 92 -4.34 -10.60 16.37
CA VAL A 92 -5.28 -11.61 15.92
C VAL A 92 -4.51 -12.92 15.87
N ILE A 93 -4.87 -13.86 16.72
CA ILE A 93 -4.16 -15.14 16.83
C ILE A 93 -5.13 -16.30 16.74
N ALA A 94 -4.72 -17.33 16.00
CA ALA A 94 -5.46 -18.57 15.89
C ALA A 94 -5.47 -19.30 17.25
N ALA A 95 -6.65 -19.72 17.68
CA ALA A 95 -6.98 -20.47 18.89
C ALA A 95 -6.83 -19.73 20.23
N SER A 96 -6.99 -18.41 20.27
CA SER A 96 -6.99 -17.66 21.54
C SER A 96 -8.38 -17.50 22.15
N ILE A 97 -8.44 -17.53 23.48
CA ILE A 97 -9.64 -17.52 24.30
C ILE A 97 -9.97 -16.06 24.62
N ALA A 98 -11.18 -15.61 24.28
CA ALA A 98 -11.73 -14.36 24.81
C ALA A 98 -12.06 -14.58 26.30
N GLU A 99 -11.26 -13.99 27.19
CA GLU A 99 -11.53 -14.02 28.62
C GLU A 99 -12.79 -13.18 28.91
N ARG A 100 -13.69 -13.74 29.74
CA ARG A 100 -15.09 -13.31 29.89
C ARG A 100 -15.30 -12.27 30.97
#